data_AF-A0AAX3ERM3-F1
#
_entry.id   AF-A0AAX3ERM3-F1
#
_cell.length_a   1.000
_cell.length_b   1.000
_cell.length_c   1.000
_cell.angle_alpha   90.00
_cell.angle_beta   90.00
_cell.angle_gamma   90.00
#
_symmetry.space_group_name_H-M   'P 1'
#
loop_
_entity.id
_entity.type
_entity.pdbx_description
1 polymer ?
#
loop_
_entity_poly.entity_id
_entity_poly.type
_entity_poly.pdbx_seq_one_letter_code
_entity_poly.pdbx_strand_id
1 'polypeptide(L)'
;MNTKQIAQQALQISQTGKLPTDKGEIDFLDKQTFAQSNTLLYRPDDLAQLFANDNQIGNGNLKLSVTHESSQQASNLSFDCQRTKRQCLLIKFCVRQKCRRWFF
;
A
#
# COMPACT_ATOMS: atom_id res chain seq x y z
N MET A 1 21.69 3.02 10.76
CA MET A 1 21.51 1.98 9.72
C MET A 1 21.52 2.63 8.34
N ASN A 2 22.17 2.01 7.36
CA ASN A 2 22.21 2.52 5.99
C ASN A 2 20.94 2.11 5.23
N THR A 3 20.32 3.01 4.46
CA THR A 3 19.13 2.73 3.62
C THR A 3 19.31 1.51 2.73
N LYS A 4 20.53 1.27 2.22
CA LYS A 4 20.84 0.09 1.41
C LYS A 4 20.66 -1.22 2.20
N GLN A 5 21.09 -1.25 3.46
CA GLN A 5 20.95 -2.42 4.31
C GLN A 5 19.48 -2.67 4.65
N ILE A 6 18.71 -1.61 4.94
CA ILE A 6 17.27 -1.70 5.19
C ILE A 6 16.55 -2.24 3.95
N ALA A 7 16.90 -1.76 2.75
CA ALA A 7 16.30 -2.23 1.50
C ALA A 7 16.63 -3.71 1.23
N GLN A 8 17.86 -4.14 1.53
CA GLN A 8 18.27 -5.54 1.40
C GLN A 8 17.51 -6.45 2.38
N GLN A 9 17.33 -6.01 3.62
CA GLN A 9 16.53 -6.74 4.60
C GLN A 9 15.06 -6.82 4.18
N ALA A 10 14.47 -5.71 3.73
CA ALA A 10 13.10 -5.69 3.21
C ALA A 10 12.92 -6.64 2.02
N LEU A 11 13.93 -6.75 1.14
CA LEU A 11 13.92 -7.69 0.03
C LEU A 11 13.94 -9.15 0.51
N GLN A 12 14.81 -9.48 1.46
CA GLN A 12 14.85 -10.83 2.05
C GLN A 12 13.52 -11.19 2.69
N ILE A 13 12.96 -10.28 3.48
CA ILE A 13 11.63 -10.41 4.10
C ILE A 13 10.55 -10.65 3.05
N SER A 14 10.59 -9.91 1.93
CA SER A 14 9.68 -10.10 0.80
C SER A 14 9.88 -11.42 0.05
N GLN A 15 11.03 -12.08 0.15
CA GLN A 15 11.27 -13.37 -0.49
C GLN A 15 10.84 -14.53 0.40
N THR A 16 10.97 -14.38 1.72
CA THR A 16 10.67 -15.43 2.70
C THR A 16 9.27 -15.34 3.28
N GLY A 17 8.63 -14.17 3.23
CA GLY A 17 7.37 -13.90 3.93
C GLY A 17 7.50 -13.86 5.45
N LYS A 18 8.74 -13.79 5.97
CA LYS A 18 9.03 -13.84 7.40
C LYS A 18 9.70 -12.56 7.87
N LEU A 19 9.11 -11.94 8.88
CA LEU A 19 9.61 -10.71 9.50
C LEU A 19 10.34 -11.07 10.80
N PRO A 20 11.67 -10.88 10.87
CA PRO A 20 12.40 -11.06 12.12
C PRO A 20 12.04 -9.96 13.12
N THR A 21 11.81 -10.34 14.37
CA THR A 21 11.52 -9.44 15.50
C THR A 21 12.34 -9.87 16.73
N ASP A 22 12.40 -9.01 17.75
CA ASP A 22 13.10 -9.31 19.00
C ASP A 22 12.53 -10.54 19.74
N LYS A 23 11.31 -10.98 19.39
CA LYS A 23 10.60 -12.12 19.99
C LYS A 23 10.54 -13.35 19.08
N GLY A 24 11.28 -13.35 17.98
CA GLY A 24 11.28 -14.43 16.98
C GLY A 24 10.79 -13.96 15.61
N GLU A 25 10.28 -14.87 14.80
CA GLU A 25 9.82 -14.57 13.43
C GLU A 25 8.29 -14.45 13.38
N ILE A 26 7.80 -13.41 12.71
CA ILE A 26 6.37 -13.27 12.37
C ILE A 26 6.20 -13.71 10.91
N ASP A 27 5.38 -14.72 10.70
CA ASP A 27 4.97 -15.15 9.37
C ASP A 27 3.84 -14.25 8.84
N PHE A 28 4.05 -13.66 7.66
CA PHE A 28 3.03 -12.90 6.94
C PHE A 28 2.91 -13.33 5.47
N LEU A 29 3.42 -14.53 5.13
CA LEU A 29 3.43 -15.05 3.75
C LEU A 29 2.02 -15.11 3.14
N ASP A 30 1.01 -15.50 3.92
CA ASP A 30 -0.39 -15.54 3.45
C ASP A 30 -0.89 -14.14 3.05
N LYS A 31 -0.60 -13.13 3.87
CA LYS A 31 -0.98 -11.73 3.61
C LYS A 31 -0.27 -11.20 2.37
N GLN A 32 1.01 -11.57 2.21
CA GLN A 32 1.80 -11.20 1.06
C GLN A 32 1.27 -11.84 -0.22
N THR A 33 1.03 -13.16 -0.19
CA THR A 33 0.50 -13.93 -1.33
C THR A 33 -0.87 -13.40 -1.74
N PHE A 34 -1.72 -13.10 -0.76
CA PHE A 34 -3.02 -12.47 -1.00
C PHE A 34 -2.85 -11.10 -1.69
N ALA A 35 -1.97 -10.22 -1.18
CA ALA A 35 -1.74 -8.91 -1.78
C ALA A 35 -1.22 -9.00 -3.22
N GLN A 36 -0.29 -9.93 -3.48
CA GLN A 36 0.26 -10.16 -4.83
C GLN A 36 -0.82 -10.67 -5.79
N SER A 37 -1.58 -11.68 -5.37
CA SER A 37 -2.61 -12.32 -6.20
C SER A 37 -3.79 -11.40 -6.52
N ASN A 38 -4.04 -10.42 -5.65
CA ASN A 38 -5.14 -9.45 -5.80
C ASN A 38 -4.66 -8.07 -6.28
N THR A 39 -3.42 -7.95 -6.75
CA THR A 39 -2.92 -6.70 -7.35
C THR A 39 -3.52 -6.53 -8.75
N LEU A 40 -4.21 -5.42 -8.97
CA LEU A 40 -4.84 -5.09 -10.25
C LEU A 40 -4.11 -3.92 -10.93
N LEU A 41 -3.96 -4.01 -12.26
CA LEU A 41 -3.47 -2.92 -13.09
C LEU A 41 -4.66 -2.26 -13.80
N TYR A 42 -4.97 -1.04 -13.41
CA TYR A 42 -5.99 -0.22 -14.07
C TYR A 42 -5.35 0.61 -15.18
N ARG A 43 -5.87 0.48 -16.40
CA ARG A 43 -5.53 1.34 -17.54
C ARG A 43 -6.33 2.65 -17.47
N PRO A 44 -5.92 3.70 -18.21
CA PRO A 44 -6.67 4.95 -18.25
C PRO A 44 -8.16 4.77 -18.58
N ASP A 45 -8.49 3.87 -19.52
CA ASP A 45 -9.88 3.61 -19.91
C ASP A 45 -10.71 2.95 -18.78
N ASP A 46 -10.09 2.02 -18.04
CA ASP A 46 -10.72 1.36 -16.89
C ASP A 46 -11.07 2.40 -15.80
N LEU A 47 -10.15 3.34 -15.55
CA LEU A 47 -10.34 4.42 -14.58
C LEU A 47 -11.44 5.40 -15.02
N ALA A 48 -11.50 5.72 -16.32
CA ALA A 48 -12.52 6.61 -16.86
C ALA A 48 -13.92 5.99 -16.71
N GLN A 49 -14.05 4.68 -16.95
CA GLN A 49 -15.31 3.96 -16.74
C GLN A 49 -15.72 3.94 -15.26
N LEU A 50 -14.78 3.72 -14.34
CA LEU A 50 -15.07 3.78 -12.90
C LEU A 50 -15.57 5.17 -12.48
N PHE A 51 -14.93 6.23 -12.97
CA PHE A 51 -15.34 7.61 -12.68
C PHE A 51 -16.73 7.94 -13.23
N ALA A 52 -17.05 7.50 -14.45
CA ALA A 52 -18.37 7.73 -15.06
C ALA A 52 -19.53 7.06 -14.30
N ASN A 53 -19.24 5.96 -13.61
CA ASN A 53 -20.21 5.21 -12.81
C ASN A 53 -20.31 5.71 -11.35
N ASP A 54 -19.36 6.51 -10.89
CA ASP A 54 -19.32 7.03 -9.51
C ASP A 54 -20.13 8.34 -9.39
N ASN A 55 -21.46 8.21 -9.46
CA ASN A 55 -22.39 9.35 -9.40
C ASN A 55 -22.87 9.70 -7.98
N GLN A 56 -22.15 9.28 -6.93
CA GLN A 56 -22.55 9.58 -5.55
C GLN A 56 -21.40 10.19 -4.76
N ILE A 57 -21.23 11.51 -4.89
CA ILE A 57 -20.55 12.29 -3.85
C ILE A 57 -21.45 12.21 -2.62
N GLY A 58 -21.17 11.25 -1.74
CA GLY A 58 -21.89 11.09 -0.49
C GLY A 58 -21.82 12.37 0.33
N ASN A 59 -22.96 12.86 0.81
CA ASN A 59 -23.07 13.96 1.78
C ASN A 59 -22.60 13.51 3.18
N GLY A 60 -21.39 12.98 3.27
CA GLY A 60 -20.74 12.58 4.50
C GLY A 60 -19.89 13.72 5.06
N ASN A 61 -19.88 13.88 6.38
CA ASN A 61 -18.92 14.75 7.05
C ASN A 61 -17.49 14.20 6.82
N LEU A 62 -16.78 14.79 5.85
CA LEU A 62 -15.38 14.48 5.57
C LEU A 62 -14.48 15.19 6.58
N LYS A 63 -13.64 14.44 7.29
CA LYS A 63 -12.59 15.01 8.13
C LYS A 63 -11.31 15.14 7.30
N LEU A 64 -10.87 16.37 7.07
CA LEU A 64 -9.60 16.67 6.42
C LEU A 64 -8.59 17.13 7.47
N SER A 65 -7.41 16.52 7.48
CA SER A 65 -6.30 16.92 8.35
C SER A 65 -5.00 16.95 7.55
N VAL A 66 -4.19 17.99 7.76
CA VAL A 66 -2.84 18.11 7.18
C VAL A 66 -1.83 18.04 8.32
N THR A 67 -0.88 17.11 8.19
CA THR A 67 0.09 16.78 9.24
C THR A 67 1.50 16.68 8.65
N HIS A 68 2.53 16.79 9.49
CA HIS A 68 3.94 16.69 9.09
C HIS A 68 4.49 15.25 9.15
N GLU A 69 3.62 14.25 9.20
CA GLU A 69 4.02 12.86 9.33
C GLU A 69 4.25 12.18 7.97
N SER A 70 5.02 11.08 7.97
CA SER A 70 5.13 10.24 6.77
C SER A 70 3.83 9.48 6.51
N SER A 71 3.58 9.07 5.26
CA SER A 71 2.36 8.31 4.90
C SER A 71 2.20 7.01 5.70
N GLN A 72 3.30 6.36 6.08
CA GLN A 72 3.29 5.17 6.93
C GLN A 72 2.89 5.50 8.37
N GLN A 73 3.37 6.61 8.92
CA GLN A 73 2.99 7.09 10.25
C GLN A 73 1.51 7.49 10.28
N ALA A 74 1.04 8.25 9.29
CA ALA A 74 -0.37 8.63 9.15
C ALA A 74 -1.29 7.41 9.14
N SER A 75 -0.93 6.37 8.39
CA SER A 75 -1.71 5.13 8.33
C SER A 75 -1.78 4.41 9.68
N ASN A 76 -0.67 4.41 10.43
CA ASN A 76 -0.60 3.74 11.72
C ASN A 76 -1.32 4.53 12.81
N LEU A 77 -1.32 5.87 12.74
CA LEU A 77 -1.97 6.74 13.71
C LEU A 77 -3.45 7.00 13.42
N SER A 78 -3.92 6.74 12.20
CA SER A 78 -5.31 6.91 11.80
C SER A 78 -6.25 6.03 12.63
N PHE A 79 -6.73 6.60 13.73
CA PHE A 79 -7.58 5.98 14.75
C PHE A 79 -8.86 5.38 14.16
N ASP A 80 -9.40 5.99 13.12
CA ASP A 80 -10.62 5.52 12.46
C ASP A 80 -10.40 4.20 11.69
N CYS A 81 -9.24 3.97 11.08
CA CYS A 81 -8.93 2.68 10.43
C CYS A 81 -8.73 1.56 11.47
N GLN A 82 -8.08 1.87 12.60
CA GLN A 82 -7.89 0.90 13.67
C GLN A 82 -9.20 0.52 14.37
N ARG A 83 -10.08 1.51 14.62
CA ARG A 83 -11.34 1.30 15.35
C ARG A 83 -12.44 0.66 14.50
N THR A 84 -12.52 0.98 13.21
CA THR A 84 -13.59 0.48 12.33
C THR A 84 -13.25 -0.82 11.60
N LYS A 85 -12.04 -1.36 11.80
CA LYS A 85 -11.50 -2.51 11.05
C LYS A 85 -11.57 -2.33 9.52
N ARG A 86 -11.64 -1.09 9.04
CA ARG A 86 -11.65 -0.76 7.62
C ARG A 86 -10.23 -0.64 7.10
N GLN A 87 -10.06 -0.97 5.82
CA GLN A 87 -8.77 -0.82 5.15
C GLN A 87 -8.51 0.67 4.90
N CYS A 88 -7.31 1.11 5.29
CA CYS A 88 -6.78 2.43 4.96
C CYS A 88 -6.16 2.38 3.56
N LEU A 89 -6.51 3.34 2.69
CA LEU A 89 -5.89 3.48 1.37
C LEU A 89 -4.78 4.52 1.42
N LEU A 90 -3.62 4.18 0.88
CA LEU A 90 -2.46 5.07 0.80
C LEU A 90 -2.08 5.30 -0.66
N ILE A 91 -1.86 6.57 -1.01
CA ILE A 91 -1.36 6.94 -2.34
C ILE A 91 0.17 6.87 -2.30
N LYS A 92 0.75 6.17 -3.28
CA LYS A 92 2.21 6.06 -3.45
C LYS A 92 2.66 6.98 -4.57
N PHE A 93 3.68 7.80 -4.30
CA PHE A 93 4.38 8.56 -5.33
C PHE A 93 5.32 7.64 -6.11
N CYS A 94 4.83 7.11 -7.23
CA CYS A 94 5.58 6.18 -8.06
C CYS A 94 6.56 6.91 -8.99
N VAL A 95 7.77 6.36 -9.10
CA VAL A 95 8.77 6.82 -10.09
C VAL A 95 8.48 6.15 -11.42
N ARG A 96 8.27 6.94 -12.48
CA ARG A 96 8.09 6.43 -13.85
C ARG A 96 9.45 6.06 -14.44
N GLN A 97 9.96 4.87 -14.12
CA GLN A 97 11.14 4.34 -14.81
C GLN A 97 10.76 3.84 -16.21
N LYS A 98 11.59 4.18 -17.20
CA LYS A 98 11.39 3.87 -18.63
C LYS A 98 11.13 2.36 -18.83
N CYS A 99 9.87 1.99 -19.03
CA CYS A 99 9.48 0.69 -19.55
C CYS A 99 9.97 0.57 -21.01
N ARG A 100 11.20 0.11 -21.21
CA ARG A 100 11.63 -0.50 -22.47
C ARG A 100 12.06 -1.93 -22.16
N ARG A 101 11.35 -2.87 -22.79
CA ARG A 101 11.63 -4.30 -22.91
C ARG A 101 11.54 -5.14 -21.63
N TRP A 102 10.34 -5.63 -21.34
CA TRP A 102 10.11 -7.03 -21.00
C TRP A 102 8.77 -7.43 -21.65
N PHE A 103 8.86 -7.93 -22.87
CA PHE A 103 7.80 -8.70 -23.53
C PHE A 103 8.49 -9.96 -24.05
N PHE A 104 7.84 -11.10 -23.76
CA PHE A 104 8.24 -12.50 -23.92
C PHE A 104 9.13 -13.05 -22.80
#